data_AF-A0A7S1XJD2-F1
#
_entry.id   AF-A0A7S1XJD2-F1
#
_cell.length_a   1.000
_cell.length_b   1.000
_cell.length_c   1.000
_cell.angle_alpha   90.00
_cell.angle_beta   90.00
_cell.angle_gamma   90.00
#
_symmetry.space_group_name_H-M   'P 1'
#
loop_
_entity.id
_entity.type
_entity.pdbx_description
1 polymer ?
#
loop_
_entity_poly.entity_id
_entity_poly.type
_entity_poly.pdbx_seq_one_letter_code
_entity_poly.pdbx_strand_id
1 'polypeptide(L)'
;ASPPEPNSRGAPTLTSNEGNFREVINDARLHGASQKSAELDIHMPLAASVLGYSGAIPFVAPTGALVLAELSVLPSELIPLLLDAQLHYGMSILSFLGGVHWGVAFVPSAQLETQRFRLAQALHLTYGVVPSLVAWSASLFPTLHATAIVGAGLSAAYLVDRITLRSLVPAWYLRL
;
A
#
# COMPACT_ATOMS: atom_id res chain seq x y z
N ALA A 1 18.35 -40.81 78.25
CA ALA A 1 18.43 -39.47 77.66
C ALA A 1 18.44 -39.63 76.15
N SER A 2 17.31 -39.39 75.49
CA SER A 2 17.17 -39.51 74.03
C SER A 2 17.61 -38.21 73.35
N PRO A 3 18.26 -38.25 72.17
CA PRO A 3 18.68 -37.05 71.46
C PRO A 3 17.48 -36.35 70.79
N PRO A 4 17.52 -35.01 70.59
CA PRO A 4 16.42 -34.26 69.99
C PRO A 4 16.42 -34.40 68.46
N GLU A 5 15.21 -34.45 67.88
CA GLU A 5 14.98 -34.47 66.42
C GLU A 5 15.47 -33.18 65.73
N PRO A 6 16.01 -33.27 64.50
CA PRO A 6 16.36 -32.10 63.70
C PRO A 6 15.10 -31.48 63.07
N ASN A 7 14.85 -30.22 63.41
CA ASN A 7 13.76 -29.39 62.88
C ASN A 7 13.93 -29.19 61.35
N SER A 8 13.11 -29.88 60.57
CA SER A 8 12.99 -29.70 59.12
C SER A 8 12.21 -28.42 58.80
N ARG A 9 12.86 -27.26 58.92
CA ARG A 9 12.36 -26.02 58.30
C ARG A 9 12.64 -26.11 56.80
N GLY A 10 11.58 -26.29 56.02
CA GLY A 10 11.61 -26.26 54.56
C GLY A 10 12.29 -24.99 54.06
N ALA A 11 13.29 -25.16 53.20
CA ALA A 11 13.81 -24.08 52.39
C ALA A 11 12.68 -23.56 51.47
N PRO A 12 12.47 -22.24 51.35
CA PRO A 12 11.53 -21.71 50.39
C PRO A 12 12.00 -22.04 48.98
N THR A 13 11.23 -22.86 48.27
CA THR A 13 11.45 -23.22 46.88
C THR A 13 11.24 -21.98 45.98
N LEU A 14 12.32 -21.30 45.62
CA LEU A 14 12.34 -20.11 44.75
C LEU A 14 12.17 -20.46 43.25
N THR A 15 11.23 -21.32 42.87
CA THR A 15 11.10 -21.79 41.47
C THR A 15 9.79 -21.39 40.77
N SER A 16 8.91 -20.59 41.40
CA SER A 16 7.62 -20.19 40.80
C SER A 16 7.57 -18.78 40.20
N ASN A 17 8.61 -17.95 40.39
CA ASN A 17 8.53 -16.52 40.03
C ASN A 17 9.18 -16.16 38.67
N GLU A 18 10.11 -16.96 38.16
CA GLU A 18 10.78 -16.67 36.89
C GLU A 18 9.86 -16.84 35.67
N GLY A 19 8.93 -17.80 35.72
CA GLY A 19 7.93 -17.99 34.66
C GLY A 19 7.00 -16.79 34.54
N ASN A 20 6.49 -16.33 35.68
CA ASN A 20 5.57 -15.19 35.77
C ASN A 20 6.24 -13.88 35.30
N PHE A 21 7.52 -13.68 35.63
CA PHE A 21 8.26 -12.47 35.22
C PHE A 21 8.54 -12.44 33.71
N ARG A 22 8.86 -13.59 33.10
CA ARG A 22 9.08 -13.69 31.64
C ARG A 22 7.78 -13.48 30.86
N GLU A 23 6.66 -13.97 31.41
CA GLU A 23 5.34 -13.77 30.84
C GLU A 23 4.94 -12.29 30.87
N VAL A 24 5.11 -11.60 32.01
CA VAL A 24 4.87 -10.15 32.12
C VAL A 24 5.76 -9.33 31.17
N ILE A 25 7.04 -9.69 31.02
CA ILE A 25 7.93 -9.00 30.06
C ILE A 25 7.50 -9.26 28.61
N ASN A 26 7.07 -10.47 28.29
CA ASN A 26 6.57 -10.81 26.97
C ASN A 26 5.27 -10.06 26.67
N ASP A 27 4.32 -10.02 27.60
CA ASP A 27 3.07 -9.26 27.45
C ASP A 27 3.33 -7.76 27.28
N ALA A 28 4.22 -7.18 28.09
CA ALA A 28 4.61 -5.77 27.95
C ALA A 28 5.27 -5.49 26.58
N ARG A 29 6.10 -6.42 26.08
CA ARG A 29 6.69 -6.31 24.72
C ARG A 29 5.65 -6.45 23.62
N LEU A 30 4.73 -7.39 23.75
CA LEU A 30 3.68 -7.64 22.75
C LEU A 30 2.71 -6.46 22.67
N HIS A 31 2.27 -5.94 23.82
CA HIS A 31 1.43 -4.74 23.87
C HIS A 31 2.17 -3.50 23.36
N GLY A 32 3.43 -3.28 23.74
CA GLY A 32 4.23 -2.16 23.24
C GLY A 32 4.50 -2.24 21.74
N ALA A 33 4.78 -3.43 21.20
CA ALA A 33 4.96 -3.62 19.77
C ALA A 33 3.65 -3.43 18.98
N SER A 34 2.54 -3.96 19.48
CA SER A 34 1.20 -3.78 18.87
C SER A 34 0.77 -2.31 18.89
N GLN A 35 0.98 -1.61 20.00
CA GLN A 35 0.65 -0.19 20.15
C GLN A 35 1.51 0.70 19.22
N LYS A 36 2.82 0.43 19.15
CA LYS A 36 3.73 1.17 18.25
C LYS A 36 3.39 0.92 16.78
N SER A 37 2.96 -0.29 16.42
CA SER A 37 2.51 -0.63 15.06
C SER A 37 1.21 0.11 14.71
N ALA A 38 0.25 0.15 15.65
CA ALA A 38 -1.00 0.89 15.51
C ALA A 38 -0.79 2.43 15.42
N GLU A 39 0.20 2.96 16.15
CA GLU A 39 0.56 4.39 16.09
C GLU A 39 1.27 4.75 14.77
N LEU A 40 2.15 3.88 14.27
CA LEU A 40 2.81 4.02 12.97
C LEU A 40 1.84 3.88 11.78
N ASP A 41 0.73 3.14 11.94
CA ASP A 41 -0.31 3.00 10.93
C ASP A 41 -1.20 4.25 10.77
N ILE A 42 -1.22 5.17 11.75
CA ILE A 42 -2.11 6.34 11.73
C ILE A 42 -1.45 7.57 11.10
N HIS A 43 -0.12 7.69 11.18
CA HIS A 43 0.60 8.85 10.65
C HIS A 43 1.10 8.62 9.23
N MET A 44 0.42 9.23 8.25
CA MET A 44 0.89 9.28 6.87
C MET A 44 2.25 9.99 6.80
N PRO A 45 3.29 9.38 6.18
CA PRO A 45 4.57 10.06 5.99
C PRO A 45 4.38 11.33 5.15
N LEU A 46 4.95 12.45 5.59
CA LEU A 46 4.87 13.72 4.86
C LEU A 46 5.37 13.57 3.41
N ALA A 47 6.46 12.82 3.22
CA ALA A 47 7.00 12.54 1.90
C ALA A 47 5.97 11.84 0.98
N ALA A 48 5.25 10.83 1.49
CA ALA A 48 4.21 10.14 0.73
C ALA A 48 3.04 11.07 0.38
N SER A 49 2.66 11.94 1.32
CA SER A 49 1.61 12.95 1.12
C SER A 49 1.98 13.93 0.01
N VAL A 50 3.15 14.54 0.13
CA VAL A 50 3.65 15.54 -0.82
C VAL A 50 3.82 14.91 -2.20
N LEU A 51 4.42 13.72 -2.29
CA LEU A 51 4.61 13.03 -3.55
C LEU A 51 3.26 12.63 -4.18
N GLY A 52 2.33 12.08 -3.40
CA GLY A 52 1.00 11.71 -3.87
C GLY A 52 0.22 12.90 -4.45
N TYR A 53 0.14 14.01 -3.70
CA TYR A 53 -0.54 15.21 -4.20
C TYR A 53 0.22 15.91 -5.32
N SER A 54 1.55 15.89 -5.32
CA SER A 54 2.34 16.42 -6.43
C SER A 54 2.13 15.63 -7.72
N GLY A 55 1.79 14.35 -7.61
CA GLY A 55 1.39 13.52 -8.75
C GLY A 55 0.10 14.00 -9.44
N ALA A 56 -0.73 14.84 -8.80
CA ALA A 56 -1.88 15.43 -9.47
C ALA A 56 -1.50 16.59 -10.41
N ILE A 57 -0.31 17.16 -10.27
CA ILE A 57 0.14 18.34 -11.05
C ILE A 57 0.03 18.10 -12.55
N PRO A 58 0.50 16.97 -13.12
CA PRO A 58 0.44 16.76 -14.57
C PRO A 58 -0.96 16.43 -15.10
N PHE A 59 -1.99 16.35 -14.25
CA PHE A 59 -3.39 16.37 -14.65
C PHE A 59 -3.99 17.78 -14.56
N VAL A 60 -3.77 18.45 -13.42
CA VAL A 60 -4.39 19.75 -13.13
C VAL A 60 -3.79 20.86 -14.00
N ALA A 61 -2.47 20.86 -14.20
CA ALA A 61 -1.81 21.91 -14.99
C ALA A 61 -2.22 21.89 -16.47
N PRO A 62 -2.22 20.74 -17.19
CA PRO A 62 -2.74 20.71 -18.56
C PRO A 62 -4.24 21.02 -18.63
N THR A 63 -5.05 20.54 -17.69
CA THR A 63 -6.48 20.87 -17.63
C THR A 63 -6.70 22.38 -17.49
N GLY A 64 -5.98 23.05 -16.60
CA GLY A 64 -6.03 24.50 -16.45
C GLY A 64 -5.58 25.24 -17.70
N ALA A 65 -4.49 24.78 -18.34
CA ALA A 65 -4.00 25.35 -19.58
C ALA A 65 -4.99 25.20 -20.75
N LEU A 66 -5.71 24.07 -20.83
CA LEU A 66 -6.78 23.86 -21.80
C LEU A 66 -7.93 24.85 -21.60
N VAL A 67 -8.36 25.08 -20.36
CA VAL A 67 -9.39 26.10 -20.05
C VAL A 67 -8.93 27.49 -20.48
N LEU A 68 -7.67 27.83 -20.23
CA LEU A 68 -7.11 29.13 -20.64
C LEU A 68 -6.95 29.25 -22.16
N ALA A 69 -6.66 28.15 -22.87
CA ALA A 69 -6.62 28.14 -24.34
C ALA A 69 -8.01 28.38 -24.94
N GLU A 70 -9.06 27.76 -24.38
CA GLU A 70 -10.47 28.01 -24.78
C GLU A 70 -10.90 29.47 -24.53
N LEU A 71 -10.40 30.08 -23.45
CA LEU A 71 -10.62 31.50 -23.14
C LEU A 71 -9.76 32.45 -24.01
N SER A 72 -9.04 31.94 -25.02
CA SER A 72 -8.11 32.70 -25.87
C SER A 72 -6.99 33.41 -25.11
N VAL A 73 -6.67 32.95 -23.88
CA VAL A 73 -5.56 33.47 -23.07
C VAL A 73 -4.25 32.79 -23.46
N LEU A 74 -4.31 31.50 -23.80
CA LEU A 74 -3.18 30.74 -24.35
C LEU A 74 -3.39 30.41 -25.85
N PRO A 75 -2.29 30.19 -26.61
CA PRO A 75 -2.37 29.74 -27.98
C PRO A 75 -3.07 28.37 -28.09
N SER A 76 -4.03 28.25 -29.01
CA SER A 76 -4.82 27.03 -29.21
C SER A 76 -4.01 25.89 -29.83
N GLU A 77 -2.86 26.21 -30.43
CA GLU A 77 -1.91 25.24 -30.96
C GLU A 77 -1.30 24.35 -29.88
N LEU A 78 -1.41 24.75 -28.60
CA LEU A 78 -0.96 23.95 -27.45
C LEU A 78 -1.95 22.83 -27.09
N ILE A 79 -3.22 22.91 -27.51
CA ILE A 79 -4.26 21.95 -27.12
C ILE A 79 -3.85 20.49 -27.38
N PRO A 80 -3.34 20.10 -28.57
CA PRO A 80 -2.92 18.72 -28.82
C PRO A 80 -1.81 18.27 -27.88
N LEU A 81 -0.82 19.13 -27.63
CA LEU A 81 0.29 18.84 -26.72
C LEU A 81 -0.19 18.63 -25.29
N LEU A 82 -1.13 19.45 -24.81
CA LEU A 82 -1.67 19.36 -23.46
C LEU A 82 -2.48 18.08 -23.27
N LEU A 83 -3.29 17.70 -24.27
CA LEU A 83 -4.05 16.45 -24.25
C LEU A 83 -3.13 15.24 -24.25
N ASP A 84 -2.11 15.23 -25.11
CA ASP A 84 -1.13 14.14 -25.16
C ASP A 84 -0.33 14.05 -23.86
N ALA A 85 0.08 15.18 -23.28
CA ALA A 85 0.80 15.19 -22.01
C ALA A 85 -0.05 14.55 -20.89
N GLN A 86 -1.33 14.92 -20.81
CA GLN A 86 -2.26 14.36 -19.82
C GLN A 86 -2.50 12.86 -20.05
N LEU A 87 -2.66 12.45 -21.31
CA LEU A 87 -2.88 11.06 -21.68
C LEU A 87 -1.68 10.17 -21.34
N HIS A 88 -0.47 10.57 -21.76
CA HIS A 88 0.75 9.80 -21.49
C HIS A 88 1.06 9.72 -20.00
N TYR A 89 0.78 10.79 -19.24
CA TYR A 89 0.92 10.75 -17.79
C TYR A 89 -0.07 9.77 -17.15
N GLY A 90 -1.33 9.76 -17.59
CA GLY A 90 -2.33 8.79 -17.15
C GLY A 90 -1.95 7.34 -17.46
N MET A 91 -1.41 7.07 -18.65
CA MET A 91 -0.86 5.76 -19.01
C MET A 91 0.30 5.36 -18.09
N SER A 92 1.18 6.31 -17.75
CA SER A 92 2.33 6.07 -16.87
C SER A 92 1.89 5.70 -15.45
N ILE A 93 0.91 6.42 -14.88
CA ILE A 93 0.33 6.07 -13.57
C ILE A 93 -0.36 4.72 -13.63
N LEU A 94 -1.17 4.45 -14.64
CA LEU A 94 -1.87 3.18 -14.76
C LEU A 94 -0.87 2.01 -14.78
N SER A 95 0.22 2.14 -15.53
CA SER A 95 1.31 1.15 -15.53
C SER A 95 1.97 1.00 -14.15
N PHE A 96 2.24 2.12 -13.46
CA PHE A 96 2.83 2.12 -12.12
C PHE A 96 1.96 1.40 -11.08
N LEU A 97 0.63 1.55 -11.12
CA LEU A 97 -0.29 0.89 -10.19
C LEU A 97 -0.16 -0.64 -10.23
N GLY A 98 0.15 -1.21 -11.40
CA GLY A 98 0.45 -2.65 -11.50
C GLY A 98 1.66 -3.07 -10.66
N GLY A 99 2.69 -2.23 -10.57
CA GLY A 99 3.89 -2.48 -9.77
C GLY A 99 3.64 -2.62 -8.26
N VAL A 100 2.57 -1.99 -7.74
CA VAL A 100 2.20 -2.09 -6.31
C VAL A 100 1.88 -3.53 -5.93
N HIS A 101 1.19 -4.26 -6.81
CA HIS A 101 0.81 -5.65 -6.58
C HIS A 101 2.02 -6.59 -6.54
N TRP A 102 3.09 -6.26 -7.26
CA TRP A 102 4.35 -7.00 -7.17
C TRP A 102 5.03 -6.76 -5.83
N GLY A 103 5.06 -5.50 -5.36
CA GLY A 103 5.61 -5.16 -4.05
C GLY A 103 4.93 -5.95 -2.92
N VAL A 104 3.60 -6.03 -2.98
CA VAL A 104 2.80 -6.80 -2.01
C VAL A 104 3.01 -8.31 -2.14
N ALA A 105 3.15 -8.83 -3.36
CA ALA A 105 3.45 -10.24 -3.62
C ALA A 105 4.79 -10.70 -3.03
N PHE A 106 5.74 -9.79 -2.82
CA PHE A 106 7.06 -10.09 -2.23
C PHE A 106 7.13 -9.97 -0.70
N VAL A 107 6.08 -9.47 -0.03
CA VAL A 107 6.08 -9.37 1.43
C VAL A 107 6.08 -10.78 2.03
N PRO A 108 7.11 -11.16 2.82
CA PRO A 108 7.18 -12.48 3.43
C PRO A 108 6.01 -12.68 4.41
N SER A 109 5.14 -13.65 4.15
CA SER A 109 4.06 -13.99 5.08
C SER A 109 4.51 -15.12 6.01
N ALA A 110 4.30 -14.96 7.31
CA ALA A 110 4.56 -16.01 8.31
C ALA A 110 3.56 -17.18 8.21
N GLN A 111 2.53 -17.07 7.36
CA GLN A 111 1.59 -18.15 7.10
C GLN A 111 2.28 -19.19 6.21
N LEU A 112 2.45 -20.38 6.78
CA LEU A 112 2.96 -21.58 6.11
C LEU A 112 2.36 -21.71 4.70
N GLU A 113 3.21 -22.12 3.77
CA GLU A 113 3.08 -22.19 2.31
C GLU A 113 1.84 -22.95 1.79
N THR A 114 0.64 -22.43 2.09
CA THR A 114 -0.63 -23.03 1.66
C THR A 114 -0.84 -22.78 0.17
N GLN A 115 -1.58 -23.69 -0.49
CA GLN A 115 -1.96 -23.51 -1.90
C GLN A 115 -2.72 -22.19 -2.13
N ARG A 116 -3.52 -21.75 -1.15
CA ARG A 116 -4.28 -20.48 -1.23
C ARG A 116 -3.36 -19.27 -1.27
N PHE A 117 -2.27 -19.27 -0.50
CA PHE A 117 -1.28 -18.19 -0.52
C PHE A 117 -0.57 -18.10 -1.87
N ARG A 118 -0.12 -19.25 -2.42
CA ARG A 118 0.51 -19.29 -3.74
C ARG A 118 -0.41 -18.78 -4.86
N LEU A 119 -1.70 -19.14 -4.80
CA LEU A 119 -2.68 -18.65 -5.76
C LEU A 119 -2.85 -17.12 -5.65
N ALA A 120 -3.01 -16.59 -4.44
CA ALA A 120 -3.14 -15.14 -4.22
C ALA A 120 -1.90 -14.38 -4.70
N GLN A 121 -0.70 -14.90 -4.45
CA GLN A 121 0.55 -14.34 -4.95
C GLN A 121 0.59 -14.32 -6.48
N ALA A 122 0.23 -15.42 -7.14
CA ALA A 122 0.16 -15.50 -8.60
C ALA A 122 -0.85 -14.51 -9.18
N LEU A 123 -1.98 -14.28 -8.51
CA LEU A 123 -2.98 -13.29 -8.92
C LEU A 123 -2.42 -11.86 -8.83
N HIS A 124 -1.73 -11.49 -7.76
CA HIS A 124 -1.09 -10.17 -7.66
C HIS A 124 0.00 -9.97 -8.73
N LEU A 125 0.84 -10.99 -8.97
CA LEU A 125 1.87 -10.93 -10.02
C LEU A 125 1.25 -10.75 -11.41
N THR A 126 0.20 -11.51 -11.70
CA THR A 126 -0.54 -11.41 -12.98
C THR A 126 -1.20 -10.04 -13.10
N TYR A 127 -1.89 -9.61 -12.05
CA TYR A 127 -2.57 -8.31 -12.04
C TYR A 127 -1.57 -7.18 -12.23
N GLY A 128 -0.34 -7.28 -11.70
CA GLY A 128 0.64 -6.22 -11.88
C GLY A 128 1.06 -5.94 -13.33
N VAL A 129 0.81 -6.88 -14.25
CA VAL A 129 1.09 -6.69 -15.68
C VAL A 129 -0.13 -6.14 -16.42
N VAL A 130 -1.35 -6.42 -15.95
CA VAL A 130 -2.60 -6.06 -16.65
C VAL A 130 -2.72 -4.54 -16.88
N PRO A 131 -2.54 -3.65 -15.89
CA PRO A 131 -2.61 -2.21 -16.10
C PRO A 131 -1.61 -1.68 -17.14
N SER A 132 -0.37 -2.21 -17.17
CA SER A 132 0.63 -1.81 -18.17
C SER A 132 0.23 -2.21 -19.59
N LEU A 133 -0.39 -3.38 -19.76
CA LEU A 133 -0.88 -3.83 -21.06
C LEU A 133 -2.09 -3.00 -21.51
N VAL A 134 -2.98 -2.62 -20.59
CA VAL A 134 -4.10 -1.72 -20.88
C VAL A 134 -3.59 -0.34 -21.30
N ALA A 135 -2.62 0.22 -20.57
CA ALA A 135 -2.00 1.51 -20.89
C ALA A 135 -1.32 1.47 -22.27
N TRP A 136 -0.54 0.42 -22.55
CA TRP A 136 0.09 0.23 -23.85
C TRP A 136 -0.95 0.08 -24.97
N SER A 137 -1.98 -0.73 -24.77
CA SER A 137 -3.04 -0.92 -25.77
C SER A 137 -3.82 0.37 -26.05
N ALA A 138 -4.03 1.20 -25.03
CA ALA A 138 -4.69 2.50 -25.19
C ALA A 138 -3.93 3.43 -26.13
N SER A 139 -2.60 3.34 -26.21
CA SER A 139 -1.76 4.15 -27.12
C SER A 139 -2.01 3.86 -28.61
N LEU A 140 -2.66 2.73 -28.93
CA LEU A 140 -3.01 2.35 -30.30
C LEU A 140 -4.30 3.03 -30.80
N PHE A 141 -5.01 3.75 -29.93
CA PHE A 141 -6.28 4.41 -30.25
C PHE A 141 -6.11 5.93 -30.36
N PRO A 142 -7.03 6.61 -31.07
CA PRO A 142 -7.08 8.08 -31.07
C PRO A 142 -7.27 8.65 -29.66
N THR A 143 -6.75 9.87 -29.42
CA THR A 143 -6.69 10.54 -28.10
C THR A 143 -8.00 10.45 -27.29
N LEU A 144 -9.16 10.65 -27.93
CA LEU A 144 -10.46 10.56 -27.25
C LEU A 144 -10.72 9.16 -26.65
N HIS A 145 -10.50 8.11 -27.44
CA HIS A 145 -10.72 6.73 -27.01
C HIS A 145 -9.64 6.30 -26.02
N ALA A 146 -8.38 6.65 -26.28
CA ALA A 146 -7.27 6.38 -25.39
C ALA A 146 -7.51 6.98 -24.00
N THR A 147 -7.99 8.23 -23.93
CA THR A 147 -8.32 8.90 -22.66
C THR A 147 -9.44 8.17 -21.91
N ALA A 148 -10.49 7.72 -22.60
CA ALA A 148 -11.57 6.95 -21.99
C ALA A 148 -11.07 5.61 -21.43
N ILE A 149 -10.24 4.89 -22.20
CA ILE A 149 -9.64 3.61 -21.76
C ILE A 149 -8.75 3.82 -20.53
N VAL A 150 -7.88 4.84 -20.55
CA VAL A 150 -7.00 5.15 -19.42
C VAL A 150 -7.80 5.57 -18.19
N GLY A 151 -8.81 6.43 -18.33
CA GLY A 151 -9.68 6.85 -17.23
C GLY A 151 -10.46 5.68 -16.61
N ALA A 152 -11.02 4.80 -17.44
CA ALA A 152 -11.67 3.58 -16.98
C ALA A 152 -10.67 2.62 -16.30
N GLY A 153 -9.46 2.48 -16.87
CA GLY A 153 -8.38 1.66 -16.33
C GLY A 153 -7.93 2.14 -14.94
N LEU A 154 -7.72 3.45 -14.75
CA LEU A 154 -7.38 4.04 -13.46
C LEU A 154 -8.50 3.83 -12.44
N SER A 155 -9.76 3.99 -12.85
CA SER A 155 -10.92 3.77 -11.98
C SER A 155 -11.04 2.30 -11.55
N ALA A 156 -10.83 1.37 -12.48
CA ALA A 156 -10.82 -0.06 -12.21
C ALA A 156 -9.64 -0.45 -11.30
N ALA A 157 -8.45 0.10 -11.53
CA ALA A 157 -7.28 -0.13 -10.70
C ALA A 157 -7.52 0.34 -9.26
N TYR A 158 -8.07 1.54 -9.08
CA TYR A 158 -8.47 2.03 -7.76
C TYR A 158 -9.45 1.08 -7.06
N LEU A 159 -10.47 0.59 -7.76
CA LEU A 159 -11.44 -0.34 -7.16
C LEU A 159 -10.81 -1.68 -6.78
N VAL A 160 -9.94 -2.23 -7.63
CA VAL A 160 -9.21 -3.46 -7.35
C VAL A 160 -8.29 -3.28 -6.14
N ASP A 161 -7.55 -2.17 -6.06
CA ASP A 161 -6.67 -1.86 -4.94
C ASP A 161 -7.47 -1.76 -3.63
N ARG A 162 -8.63 -1.12 -3.66
CA ARG A 162 -9.53 -1.03 -2.49
C ARG A 162 -10.03 -2.39 -2.01
N ILE A 163 -10.20 -3.36 -2.90
CA ILE A 163 -10.67 -4.71 -2.55
C ILE A 163 -9.50 -5.59 -2.07
N THR A 164 -8.39 -5.55 -2.79
CA THR A 164 -7.26 -6.49 -2.64
C THR A 164 -6.23 -6.03 -1.62
N LEU A 165 -5.94 -4.72 -1.57
CA LEU A 165 -4.86 -4.18 -0.75
C LEU A 165 -5.32 -3.75 0.65
N ARG A 166 -6.62 -3.64 0.91
CA ARG A 166 -7.17 -3.10 2.19
C ARG A 166 -6.59 -3.66 3.48
N SER A 167 -6.15 -4.93 3.46
CA SER A 167 -5.58 -5.63 4.62
C SER A 167 -4.07 -5.85 4.51
N LEU A 168 -3.46 -5.37 3.42
CA LEU A 168 -2.06 -5.61 3.06
C LEU A 168 -1.23 -4.31 3.11
N VAL A 169 -1.88 -3.16 3.08
CA VAL A 169 -1.24 -1.84 3.15
C VAL A 169 -1.82 -1.01 4.29
N PRO A 170 -1.07 -0.04 4.84
CA PRO A 170 -1.58 0.87 5.87
C PRO A 170 -2.83 1.62 5.42
N ALA A 171 -3.72 1.94 6.37
CA ALA A 171 -5.00 2.58 6.08
C ALA A 171 -4.88 3.96 5.38
N TRP A 172 -3.76 4.66 5.58
CA TRP A 172 -3.51 5.95 4.91
C TRP A 172 -3.24 5.81 3.40
N TYR A 173 -2.75 4.65 2.93
CA TYR A 173 -2.41 4.45 1.51
C TYR A 173 -3.65 4.56 0.61
N LEU A 174 -4.78 4.00 1.04
CA LEU A 174 -6.03 4.00 0.27
C LEU A 174 -6.82 5.32 0.36
N ARG A 175 -6.30 6.32 1.07
CA ARG A 175 -6.90 7.65 1.24
C ARG A 175 -6.22 8.73 0.39
N LEU A 176 -5.03 8.45 -0.15
CA LEU A 176 -4.37 9.27 -1.17
C LEU A 176 -5.17 9.23 -2.48
#